data_AF-A0A9E7D576-F1
#
_entry.id   AF-A0A9E7D576-F1
#
_cell.length_a   1.000
_cell.length_b   1.000
_cell.length_c   1.000
_cell.angle_alpha   90.00
_cell.angle_beta   90.00
_cell.angle_gamma   90.00
#
_symmetry.space_group_name_H-M   'P 1'
#
loop_
_entity.id
_entity.type
_entity.pdbx_description
1 polymer ?
#
loop_
_entity_poly.entity_id
_entity_poly.type
_entity_poly.pdbx_seq_one_letter_code
_entity_poly.pdbx_strand_id
1 'polypeptide(L)'
;MNATSDNRLFAVKYGRTMVPLIAMILVLSVVRLSLDQLVVQQVYGIGVMLIEVALTLYALDASLRLTGLCDDRLLLLSPLSRWQLAVRSTRVLSLYLLLGYIATLPPLLNSQSVNLTLQLANLLGYGVSVFTGLGLMLLITYAVKSIRERFQFILSTWVLFSVTTVLAVALCVHALNSAVPSANWLLGVSSAENTVNLYAANLPVTAVGLAGHTPTVFLFILANLILGAVFWAGALALARRKHNFIRL
;
A
#
# COMPACT_ATOMS: atom_id res chain seq x y z
N MET A 1 -5.88 -28.03 -9.25
CA MET A 1 -5.31 -26.72 -9.64
C MET A 1 -3.96 -26.58 -8.97
N ASN A 2 -2.91 -26.32 -9.74
CA ASN A 2 -1.55 -26.16 -9.22
C ASN A 2 -1.38 -24.72 -8.69
N ALA A 3 -0.54 -24.50 -7.68
CA ALA A 3 -0.38 -23.17 -7.08
C ALA A 3 0.02 -22.07 -8.10
N THR A 4 0.67 -22.47 -9.19
CA THR A 4 1.07 -21.63 -10.32
C THR A 4 -0.12 -21.20 -11.19
N SER A 5 -1.17 -22.02 -11.34
CA SER A 5 -2.37 -21.66 -12.11
C SER A 5 -3.18 -20.57 -11.42
N ASP A 6 -3.26 -20.60 -10.10
CA ASP A 6 -4.06 -19.64 -9.32
C ASP A 6 -3.41 -18.25 -9.31
N ASN A 7 -2.09 -18.19 -9.12
CA ASN A 7 -1.35 -16.92 -9.18
C ASN A 7 -1.42 -16.28 -10.57
N ARG A 8 -1.34 -17.09 -11.63
CA ARG A 8 -1.50 -16.61 -13.01
C ARG A 8 -2.89 -16.01 -13.23
N LEU A 9 -3.92 -16.62 -12.65
CA LEU A 9 -5.29 -16.12 -12.80
C LEU A 9 -5.50 -14.81 -12.03
N PHE A 10 -5.01 -14.71 -10.79
CA PHE A 10 -5.00 -13.44 -10.04
C PHE A 10 -4.22 -12.35 -10.78
N ALA A 11 -3.05 -12.69 -11.34
CA ALA A 11 -2.24 -11.76 -12.12
C ALA A 11 -3.00 -11.25 -13.34
N VAL A 12 -3.64 -12.14 -14.11
CA VAL A 12 -4.46 -11.72 -15.26
C VAL A 12 -5.65 -10.86 -14.81
N LYS A 13 -6.33 -11.22 -13.72
CA LYS A 13 -7.50 -10.50 -13.23
C LYS A 13 -7.14 -9.08 -12.80
N TYR A 14 -6.20 -8.92 -11.88
CA TYR A 14 -5.82 -7.60 -11.35
C TYR A 14 -4.98 -6.83 -12.36
N GLY A 15 -4.17 -7.52 -13.16
CA GLY A 15 -3.34 -6.94 -14.20
C GLY A 15 -4.14 -6.22 -15.28
N ARG A 16 -5.36 -6.67 -15.61
CA ARG A 16 -6.24 -5.97 -16.56
C ARG A 16 -6.50 -4.51 -16.19
N THR A 17 -6.55 -4.20 -14.90
CA THR A 17 -6.75 -2.82 -14.41
C THR A 17 -5.44 -2.16 -14.01
N MET A 18 -4.55 -2.87 -13.30
CA MET A 18 -3.34 -2.27 -12.75
C MET A 18 -2.22 -2.07 -13.79
N VAL A 19 -2.05 -2.97 -14.77
CA VAL A 19 -0.98 -2.86 -15.78
C VAL A 19 -1.12 -1.61 -16.65
N PRO A 20 -2.30 -1.25 -17.19
CA PRO A 20 -2.46 0.00 -17.94
C PRO A 20 -2.10 1.25 -17.13
N LEU A 21 -2.46 1.27 -15.85
CA LEU A 21 -2.14 2.38 -14.93
C LEU A 21 -0.63 2.47 -14.67
N ILE A 22 0.04 1.34 -14.42
CA ILE A 22 1.50 1.28 -14.27
C ILE A 22 2.21 1.69 -15.58
N ALA A 23 1.70 1.26 -16.73
CA ALA A 23 2.22 1.67 -18.03
C ALA A 23 2.06 3.18 -18.25
N MET A 24 0.96 3.78 -17.78
CA MET A 24 0.77 5.22 -17.83
C MET A 24 1.78 5.98 -16.96
N ILE A 25 2.15 5.46 -15.77
CA ILE A 25 3.26 6.00 -14.97
C ILE A 25 4.55 5.96 -15.78
N LEU A 26 4.87 4.84 -16.43
CA LEU A 26 6.08 4.73 -17.26
C LEU A 26 6.10 5.73 -18.41
N VAL A 27 4.96 5.94 -19.09
CA VAL A 27 4.84 6.95 -20.15
C VAL A 27 5.12 8.34 -19.58
N LEU A 28 4.50 8.70 -18.45
CA LEU A 28 4.75 9.98 -17.79
C LEU A 28 6.22 10.14 -17.38
N SER A 29 6.86 9.06 -16.88
CA SER A 29 8.29 9.04 -16.54
C SER A 29 9.17 9.30 -17.76
N VAL A 30 8.89 8.67 -18.91
CA VAL A 30 9.64 8.88 -20.16
C VAL A 30 9.47 10.31 -20.68
N VAL A 31 8.24 10.85 -20.64
CA VAL A 31 7.97 12.24 -21.04
C VAL A 31 8.72 13.21 -20.13
N ARG A 32 8.75 12.97 -18.81
CA ARG A 32 9.52 13.80 -17.87
C ARG A 32 11.02 13.78 -18.13
N LEU A 33 11.56 12.63 -18.51
CA LEU A 33 12.98 12.49 -18.89
C LEU A 33 13.32 13.21 -20.20
N SER A 34 12.33 13.36 -21.09
CA SER A 34 12.55 13.96 -22.42
C SER A 34 12.38 15.47 -22.45
N LEU A 35 11.67 16.06 -21.48
CA LEU A 35 11.31 17.47 -21.45
C LEU A 35 11.56 18.09 -20.05
N ASP A 36 12.41 19.11 -20.00
CA ASP A 36 12.79 19.81 -18.75
C ASP A 36 11.91 21.02 -18.41
N GLN A 37 10.70 21.06 -18.96
CA GLN A 37 9.75 22.14 -18.66
C GLN A 37 9.12 21.94 -17.28
N LEU A 38 8.98 23.02 -16.50
CA LEU A 38 8.33 23.00 -15.18
C LEU A 38 6.91 22.41 -15.24
N VAL A 39 6.17 22.72 -16.31
CA VAL A 39 4.82 22.19 -16.55
C VAL A 39 4.83 20.65 -16.63
N VAL A 40 5.81 20.07 -17.33
CA VAL A 40 5.95 18.61 -17.46
C VAL A 40 6.26 17.96 -16.12
N GLN A 41 7.08 18.61 -15.27
CA GLN A 41 7.36 18.15 -13.92
C GLN A 41 6.10 18.14 -13.03
N GLN A 42 5.25 19.16 -13.13
CA GLN A 42 4.00 19.23 -12.39
C GLN A 42 2.98 18.19 -12.87
N VAL A 43 2.84 18.03 -14.20
CA VAL A 43 1.96 17.00 -14.80
C VAL A 43 2.41 15.60 -14.40
N TYR A 44 3.72 15.34 -14.41
CA TYR A 44 4.29 14.09 -13.91
C TYR A 44 3.94 13.86 -12.44
N GLY A 45 4.23 14.83 -11.57
CA GLY A 45 3.98 14.70 -10.12
C GLY A 45 2.50 14.46 -9.79
N ILE A 46 1.58 15.26 -10.36
CA ILE A 46 0.14 15.12 -10.14
C ILE A 46 -0.37 13.82 -10.75
N GLY A 47 0.05 13.48 -11.97
CA GLY A 47 -0.38 12.28 -12.68
C GLY A 47 0.01 11.02 -11.92
N VAL A 48 1.27 10.91 -11.50
CA VAL A 48 1.75 9.77 -10.70
C VAL A 48 1.01 9.69 -9.37
N MET A 49 0.80 10.81 -8.67
CA MET A 49 0.06 10.82 -7.41
C MET A 49 -1.37 10.27 -7.58
N LEU A 50 -2.11 10.73 -8.59
CA LEU A 50 -3.47 10.26 -8.85
C LEU A 50 -3.51 8.77 -9.21
N ILE A 51 -2.54 8.30 -10.01
CA ILE A 51 -2.47 6.89 -10.40
C ILE A 51 -2.10 6.00 -9.20
N GLU A 52 -1.13 6.39 -8.38
CA GLU A 52 -0.75 5.64 -7.16
C GLU A 52 -1.90 5.55 -6.15
N VAL A 53 -2.66 6.63 -5.98
CA VAL A 53 -3.89 6.62 -5.16
C VAL A 53 -4.91 5.64 -5.75
N ALA A 54 -5.14 5.68 -7.06
CA ALA A 54 -6.07 4.78 -7.74
C ALA A 54 -5.64 3.30 -7.61
N LEU A 55 -4.35 3.00 -7.80
CA LEU A 55 -3.77 1.67 -7.62
C LEU A 55 -3.96 1.16 -6.19
N THR A 56 -3.67 2.01 -5.19
CA THR A 56 -3.80 1.68 -3.78
C THR A 56 -5.26 1.42 -3.39
N LEU A 57 -6.18 2.31 -3.80
CA LEU A 57 -7.62 2.15 -3.55
C LEU A 57 -8.16 0.87 -4.22
N TYR A 58 -7.74 0.58 -5.45
CA TYR A 58 -8.11 -0.64 -6.15
C TYR A 58 -7.62 -1.89 -5.40
N ALA A 59 -6.37 -1.90 -4.93
CA ALA A 59 -5.83 -3.04 -4.18
C ALA A 59 -6.55 -3.27 -2.85
N LEU A 60 -6.90 -2.19 -2.15
CA LEU A 60 -7.68 -2.24 -0.91
C LEU A 60 -9.12 -2.74 -1.16
N ASP A 61 -9.80 -2.19 -2.16
CA ASP A 61 -11.16 -2.61 -2.55
C ASP A 61 -11.20 -4.07 -3.03
N ALA A 62 -10.23 -4.50 -3.83
CA ALA A 62 -10.10 -5.89 -4.28
C ALA A 62 -9.94 -6.85 -3.09
N SER A 63 -9.15 -6.47 -2.08
CA SER A 63 -8.95 -7.26 -0.86
C SER A 63 -10.24 -7.39 -0.04
N LEU A 64 -10.99 -6.27 0.10
CA LEU A 64 -12.30 -6.23 0.75
C LEU A 64 -13.33 -7.09 0.02
N ARG A 65 -13.45 -6.96 -1.30
CA ARG A 65 -14.42 -7.73 -2.11
C ARG A 65 -14.16 -9.22 -2.07
N LEU A 66 -12.89 -9.62 -2.13
CA LEU A 66 -12.50 -11.02 -2.04
C LEU A 66 -12.85 -11.59 -0.66
N THR A 67 -12.41 -10.94 0.43
CA THR A 67 -12.47 -11.56 1.76
C THR A 67 -13.77 -11.31 2.53
N GLY A 68 -14.39 -10.16 2.30
CA GLY A 68 -15.65 -9.73 2.91
C GLY A 68 -16.86 -10.17 2.09
N LEU A 69 -17.02 -9.57 0.91
CA LEU A 69 -18.23 -9.76 0.08
C LEU A 69 -18.30 -11.13 -0.61
N CYS A 70 -17.16 -11.81 -0.75
CA CYS A 70 -17.08 -13.09 -1.47
C CYS A 70 -17.62 -13.00 -2.93
N ASP A 71 -17.55 -11.81 -3.53
CA ASP A 71 -18.02 -11.52 -4.91
C ASP A 71 -17.17 -12.21 -6.00
N ASP A 72 -16.09 -12.88 -5.61
CA ASP A 72 -15.13 -13.46 -6.55
C ASP A 72 -15.46 -14.92 -6.86
N ARG A 73 -15.83 -15.20 -8.11
CA ARG A 73 -16.08 -16.57 -8.61
C ARG A 73 -14.88 -17.49 -8.39
N LEU A 74 -13.68 -16.94 -8.25
CA LEU A 74 -12.46 -17.68 -7.94
C LEU A 74 -12.44 -18.30 -6.54
N LEU A 75 -13.16 -17.72 -5.58
CA LEU A 75 -13.33 -18.31 -4.24
C LEU A 75 -14.23 -19.55 -4.28
N LEU A 76 -15.13 -19.63 -5.25
CA LEU A 76 -16.07 -20.74 -5.39
C LEU A 76 -15.44 -21.94 -6.13
N LEU A 77 -14.41 -21.70 -6.94
CA LEU A 77 -13.82 -22.70 -7.82
C LEU A 77 -12.47 -23.25 -7.32
N SER A 78 -11.79 -22.55 -6.39
CA SER A 78 -10.47 -22.98 -5.92
C SER A 78 -10.57 -23.98 -4.76
N PRO A 79 -9.76 -25.05 -4.75
CA PRO A 79 -9.69 -26.02 -3.64
C PRO A 79 -8.93 -25.49 -2.42
N LEU A 80 -8.38 -24.27 -2.48
CA LEU A 80 -7.59 -23.69 -1.40
C LEU A 80 -8.47 -23.12 -0.29
N SER A 81 -7.91 -23.06 0.92
CA SER A 81 -8.57 -22.33 2.01
C SER A 81 -8.70 -20.84 1.68
N ARG A 82 -9.78 -20.21 2.16
CA ARG A 82 -10.06 -18.78 1.94
C ARG A 82 -8.91 -17.88 2.40
N TRP A 83 -8.25 -18.24 3.51
CA TRP A 83 -7.06 -17.52 3.99
C TRP A 83 -5.89 -17.62 3.00
N GLN A 84 -5.60 -18.81 2.48
CA GLN A 84 -4.53 -18.98 1.48
C GLN A 84 -4.83 -18.20 0.20
N LEU A 85 -6.10 -18.14 -0.22
CA LEU A 85 -6.53 -17.32 -1.35
C LEU A 85 -6.35 -15.82 -1.07
N ALA A 86 -6.73 -15.35 0.12
CA ALA A 86 -6.52 -13.97 0.54
C ALA A 86 -5.03 -13.61 0.54
N VAL A 87 -4.16 -14.45 1.12
CA VAL A 87 -2.71 -14.25 1.13
C VAL A 87 -2.13 -14.19 -0.29
N ARG A 88 -2.52 -15.12 -1.17
CA ARG A 88 -2.03 -15.15 -2.56
C ARG A 88 -2.50 -13.94 -3.36
N SER A 89 -3.77 -13.58 -3.25
CA SER A 89 -4.32 -12.38 -3.88
C SER A 89 -3.59 -11.13 -3.41
N THR A 90 -3.41 -10.99 -2.10
CA THR A 90 -2.71 -9.85 -1.50
C THR A 90 -1.26 -9.78 -1.99
N ARG A 91 -0.56 -10.92 -2.07
CA ARG A 91 0.80 -10.99 -2.62
C ARG A 91 0.88 -10.48 -4.07
N VAL A 92 -0.09 -10.85 -4.91
CA VAL A 92 -0.15 -10.37 -6.31
C VAL A 92 -0.42 -8.86 -6.36
N LEU A 93 -1.37 -8.36 -5.56
CA LEU A 93 -1.66 -6.94 -5.46
C LEU A 93 -0.45 -6.13 -4.94
N SER A 94 0.25 -6.63 -3.92
CA SER A 94 1.48 -6.03 -3.41
C SER A 94 2.57 -5.96 -4.47
N LEU A 95 2.70 -6.99 -5.31
CA LEU A 95 3.65 -6.99 -6.42
C LEU A 95 3.32 -5.88 -7.43
N TYR A 96 2.04 -5.71 -7.79
CA TYR A 96 1.65 -4.63 -8.70
C TYR A 96 1.87 -3.24 -8.10
N LEU A 97 1.59 -3.04 -6.81
CA LEU A 97 1.88 -1.77 -6.13
C LEU A 97 3.38 -1.47 -6.13
N LEU A 98 4.22 -2.47 -5.82
CA LEU A 98 5.68 -2.34 -5.88
C LEU A 98 6.16 -2.00 -7.29
N LEU A 99 5.59 -2.62 -8.33
CA LEU A 99 5.91 -2.30 -9.71
C LEU A 99 5.48 -0.87 -10.10
N GLY A 100 4.33 -0.41 -9.61
CA GLY A 100 3.89 0.98 -9.75
C GLY A 100 4.90 1.95 -9.15
N TYR A 101 5.29 1.73 -7.90
CA TYR A 101 6.32 2.54 -7.24
C TYR A 101 7.66 2.51 -7.98
N ILE A 102 8.13 1.34 -8.41
CA ILE A 102 9.38 1.23 -9.19
C ILE A 102 9.29 2.03 -10.49
N ALA A 103 8.13 2.07 -11.14
CA ALA A 103 7.92 2.85 -12.37
C ALA A 103 8.06 4.38 -12.16
N THR A 104 8.00 4.86 -10.91
CA THR A 104 8.22 6.28 -10.55
C THR A 104 9.69 6.65 -10.35
N LEU A 105 10.58 5.65 -10.21
CA LEU A 105 12.01 5.85 -9.95
C LEU A 105 12.85 6.34 -11.15
N PRO A 106 12.54 6.09 -12.44
CA PRO A 106 13.43 6.45 -13.53
C PRO A 106 13.79 7.95 -13.62
N PRO A 107 12.85 8.91 -13.49
CA PRO A 107 13.19 10.34 -13.48
C PRO A 107 14.08 10.74 -12.30
N LEU A 108 13.95 10.03 -11.18
CA LEU A 108 14.73 10.28 -9.97
C LEU A 108 16.18 9.83 -10.15
N LEU A 109 16.40 8.64 -10.68
CA LEU A 109 17.74 8.08 -10.90
C LEU A 109 18.57 8.88 -11.91
N ASN A 110 17.94 9.69 -12.77
CA ASN A 110 18.64 10.58 -13.70
C ASN A 110 19.18 11.87 -13.06
N SER A 111 18.78 12.19 -11.83
CA SER A 111 19.33 13.33 -11.10
C SER A 111 20.73 13.01 -10.54
N GLN A 112 21.71 13.90 -10.74
CA GLN A 112 23.13 13.62 -10.43
C GLN A 112 23.47 13.55 -8.92
N SER A 113 22.49 13.78 -8.05
CA SER A 113 22.62 14.00 -6.61
C SER A 113 21.90 12.93 -5.77
N VAL A 114 21.55 11.79 -6.37
CA VAL A 114 20.78 10.75 -5.67
C VAL A 114 21.61 9.99 -4.65
N ASN A 115 21.21 10.08 -3.38
CA ASN A 115 21.65 9.16 -2.36
C ASN A 115 20.93 7.80 -2.51
N LEU A 116 21.60 6.82 -3.14
CA LEU A 116 21.07 5.47 -3.37
C LEU A 116 20.62 4.77 -2.08
N THR A 117 21.32 4.98 -0.97
CA THR A 117 20.98 4.39 0.33
C THR A 117 19.63 4.90 0.83
N LEU A 118 19.35 6.20 0.63
CA LEU A 118 18.07 6.80 0.99
C LEU A 118 16.92 6.29 0.12
N GLN A 119 17.17 6.10 -1.19
CA GLN A 119 16.17 5.56 -2.10
C GLN A 119 15.83 4.09 -1.80
N LEU A 120 16.84 3.29 -1.42
CA LEU A 120 16.62 1.93 -0.94
C LEU A 120 15.79 1.90 0.34
N ALA A 121 16.06 2.81 1.28
CA ALA A 121 15.27 2.95 2.51
C ALA A 121 13.82 3.35 2.20
N ASN A 122 13.59 4.27 1.26
CA ASN A 122 12.24 4.66 0.82
C ASN A 122 11.51 3.48 0.14
N LEU A 123 12.18 2.70 -0.70
CA LEU A 123 11.61 1.51 -1.33
C LEU A 123 11.24 0.44 -0.30
N LEU A 124 12.12 0.19 0.68
CA LEU A 124 11.83 -0.71 1.79
C LEU A 124 10.65 -0.20 2.62
N GLY A 125 10.62 1.09 2.93
CA GLY A 125 9.52 1.75 3.63
C GLY A 125 8.19 1.59 2.89
N TYR A 126 8.18 1.76 1.56
CA TYR A 126 7.00 1.55 0.74
C TYR A 126 6.55 0.08 0.72
N GLY A 127 7.49 -0.87 0.63
CA GLY A 127 7.16 -2.29 0.71
C GLY A 127 6.52 -2.70 2.04
N VAL A 128 7.06 -2.18 3.14
CA VAL A 128 6.48 -2.37 4.49
C VAL A 128 5.11 -1.70 4.59
N SER A 129 4.97 -0.49 4.05
CA SER A 129 3.71 0.25 3.97
C SER A 129 2.61 -0.58 3.31
N VAL A 130 2.86 -1.07 2.09
CA VAL A 130 1.94 -1.93 1.33
C VAL A 130 1.55 -3.18 2.13
N PHE A 131 2.53 -3.84 2.76
CA PHE A 131 2.27 -5.00 3.61
C PHE A 131 1.35 -4.66 4.79
N THR A 132 1.61 -3.54 5.47
CA THR A 132 0.88 -3.11 6.65
C THR A 132 -0.54 -2.66 6.33
N GLY A 133 -0.77 -1.83 5.31
CA GLY A 133 -2.14 -1.37 5.03
C GLY A 133 -3.01 -2.42 4.34
N LEU A 134 -2.46 -3.32 3.52
CA LEU A 134 -3.23 -4.48 3.05
C LEU A 134 -3.57 -5.43 4.23
N GLY A 135 -2.64 -5.61 5.17
CA GLY A 135 -2.89 -6.34 6.41
C GLY A 135 -4.00 -5.70 7.26
N LEU A 136 -3.99 -4.38 7.40
CA LEU A 136 -5.02 -3.61 8.10
C LEU A 136 -6.39 -3.80 7.45
N MET A 137 -6.47 -3.68 6.13
CA MET A 137 -7.73 -3.86 5.40
C MET A 137 -8.29 -5.28 5.59
N LEU A 138 -7.43 -6.30 5.55
CA LEU A 138 -7.82 -7.68 5.84
C LEU A 138 -8.33 -7.84 7.28
N LEU A 139 -7.63 -7.29 8.27
CA LEU A 139 -8.03 -7.35 9.67
C LEU A 139 -9.43 -6.74 9.86
N ILE A 140 -9.63 -5.51 9.37
CA ILE A 140 -10.91 -4.80 9.49
C ILE A 140 -12.01 -5.58 8.79
N THR A 141 -11.75 -6.04 7.56
CA THR A 141 -12.70 -6.83 6.78
C THR A 141 -13.16 -8.07 7.56
N TYR A 142 -12.24 -8.80 8.19
CA TYR A 142 -12.62 -9.96 9.00
C TYR A 142 -13.31 -9.58 10.32
N ALA A 143 -12.97 -8.44 10.92
CA ALA A 143 -13.57 -7.98 12.16
C ALA A 143 -15.03 -7.56 11.99
N VAL A 144 -15.36 -6.89 10.88
CA VAL A 144 -16.72 -6.39 10.61
C VAL A 144 -17.57 -7.33 9.74
N LYS A 145 -17.07 -8.53 9.47
CA LYS A 145 -17.75 -9.51 8.62
C LYS A 145 -19.12 -9.97 9.14
N SER A 146 -19.42 -9.73 10.41
CA SER A 146 -20.74 -10.01 11.00
C SER A 146 -21.85 -9.09 10.49
N ILE A 147 -21.51 -7.94 9.88
CA ILE A 147 -22.47 -7.02 9.28
C ILE A 147 -23.09 -7.68 8.04
N ARG A 148 -24.41 -7.87 8.06
CA ARG A 148 -25.14 -8.57 6.98
C ARG A 148 -25.40 -7.67 5.77
N GLU A 149 -25.71 -6.41 6.03
CA GLU A 149 -26.05 -5.46 4.97
C GLU A 149 -24.81 -5.06 4.19
N ARG A 150 -24.83 -5.33 2.87
CA ARG A 150 -23.69 -5.10 1.98
C ARG A 150 -23.18 -3.66 2.05
N PHE A 151 -24.09 -2.69 1.99
CA PHE A 151 -23.72 -1.28 2.00
C PHE A 151 -23.11 -0.87 3.35
N GLN A 152 -23.72 -1.28 4.46
CA GLN A 152 -23.22 -1.00 5.81
C GLN A 152 -21.86 -1.64 6.05
N PHE A 153 -21.63 -2.85 5.54
CA PHE A 153 -20.36 -3.55 5.61
C PHE A 153 -19.25 -2.76 4.88
N ILE A 154 -19.50 -2.35 3.63
CA ILE A 154 -18.54 -1.57 2.83
C ILE A 154 -18.24 -0.24 3.53
N LEU A 155 -19.28 0.50 3.92
CA LEU A 155 -19.12 1.79 4.58
C LEU A 155 -18.34 1.68 5.89
N SER A 156 -18.71 0.72 6.75
CA SER A 156 -18.04 0.52 8.03
C SER A 156 -16.58 0.13 7.85
N THR A 157 -16.28 -0.71 6.86
CA THR A 157 -14.89 -1.13 6.55
C THR A 157 -14.04 0.08 6.15
N TRP A 158 -14.53 0.92 5.23
CA TRP A 158 -13.81 2.12 4.80
C TRP A 158 -13.67 3.17 5.89
N VAL A 159 -14.72 3.39 6.69
CA VAL A 159 -14.67 4.31 7.83
C VAL A 159 -13.64 3.85 8.85
N LEU A 160 -13.66 2.58 9.25
CA LEU A 160 -12.69 2.04 10.20
C LEU A 160 -11.27 2.07 9.64
N PHE A 161 -11.09 1.77 8.35
CA PHE A 161 -9.78 1.85 7.70
C PHE A 161 -9.24 3.28 7.74
N SER A 162 -10.08 4.26 7.40
CA SER A 162 -9.72 5.67 7.39
C SER A 162 -9.39 6.18 8.80
N VAL A 163 -10.24 5.91 9.79
CA VAL A 163 -10.02 6.32 11.20
C VAL A 163 -8.73 5.69 11.74
N THR A 164 -8.52 4.40 11.51
CA THR A 164 -7.31 3.71 11.99
C THR A 164 -6.05 4.26 11.33
N THR A 165 -6.11 4.57 10.03
CA THR A 165 -4.98 5.17 9.30
C THR A 165 -4.68 6.57 9.81
N VAL A 166 -5.70 7.41 10.06
CA VAL A 166 -5.54 8.75 10.64
C VAL A 166 -4.91 8.68 12.04
N LEU A 167 -5.35 7.73 12.88
CA LEU A 167 -4.75 7.53 14.19
C LEU A 167 -3.29 7.08 14.09
N ALA A 168 -2.97 6.16 13.17
CA ALA A 168 -1.59 5.74 12.93
C ALA A 168 -0.70 6.90 12.47
N VAL A 169 -1.23 7.78 11.61
CA VAL A 169 -0.53 9.00 11.15
C VAL A 169 -0.32 9.97 12.31
N ALA A 170 -1.34 10.21 13.13
CA ALA A 170 -1.21 11.08 14.31
C ALA A 170 -0.15 10.58 15.29
N LEU A 171 -0.12 9.25 15.54
CA LEU A 171 0.92 8.62 16.37
C LEU A 171 2.30 8.71 15.73
N CYS A 172 2.41 8.52 14.42
CA CYS A 172 3.66 8.66 13.68
C CYS A 172 4.21 10.09 13.78
N VAL A 173 3.37 11.10 13.56
CA VAL A 173 3.74 12.52 13.69
C VAL A 173 4.12 12.86 15.13
N HIS A 174 3.37 12.38 16.12
CA HIS A 174 3.70 12.61 17.54
C HIS A 174 5.06 12.01 17.91
N ALA A 175 5.33 10.78 17.48
CA ALA A 175 6.62 10.12 17.68
C ALA A 175 7.76 10.85 16.94
N LEU A 176 7.50 11.35 15.72
CA LEU A 176 8.46 12.12 14.94
C LEU A 176 8.84 13.42 15.65
N ASN A 177 7.85 14.20 16.07
CA ASN A 177 8.07 15.46 16.80
C ASN A 177 8.79 15.24 18.14
N SER A 178 8.58 14.09 18.77
CA SER A 178 9.26 13.73 20.02
C SER A 178 10.72 13.30 19.79
N ALA A 179 10.99 12.56 18.72
CA ALA A 179 12.32 12.06 18.40
C ALA A 179 13.22 13.12 17.73
N VAL A 180 12.63 13.97 16.88
CA VAL A 180 13.32 15.02 16.13
C VAL A 180 12.45 16.29 16.11
N PRO A 181 12.50 17.14 17.16
CA PRO A 181 11.65 18.33 17.27
C PRO A 181 11.88 19.39 16.16
N SER A 182 13.03 19.35 15.49
CA SER A 182 13.37 20.24 14.37
C SER A 182 12.88 19.74 13.00
N ALA A 183 12.30 18.54 12.92
CA ALA A 183 11.84 17.97 11.67
C ALA A 183 10.52 18.61 11.25
N ASN A 184 10.50 19.18 10.04
CA ASN A 184 9.25 19.54 9.37
C ASN A 184 8.68 18.30 8.68
N TRP A 185 7.36 18.18 8.61
CA TRP A 185 6.69 17.05 7.96
C TRP A 185 5.53 17.51 7.10
N LEU A 186 5.21 16.70 6.09
CA LEU A 186 4.06 16.86 5.21
C LEU A 186 3.42 15.50 4.94
N LEU A 187 2.11 15.51 4.70
CA LEU A 187 1.41 14.31 4.23
C LEU A 187 1.60 14.20 2.72
N GLY A 188 2.04 13.03 2.27
CA GLY A 188 2.37 12.79 0.87
C GLY A 188 3.75 12.17 0.72
N VAL A 189 4.09 11.85 -0.53
CA VAL A 189 5.41 11.36 -0.93
C VAL A 189 6.20 12.53 -1.51
N SER A 190 7.42 12.71 -1.03
CA SER A 190 8.40 13.60 -1.66
C SER A 190 9.56 12.79 -2.19
N SER A 191 10.11 13.28 -3.29
CA SER A 191 11.28 12.71 -3.93
C SER A 191 12.48 13.65 -3.87
N ALA A 192 12.41 14.69 -3.04
CA ALA A 192 13.49 15.66 -2.83
C ALA A 192 14.64 15.05 -2.01
N GLU A 193 15.86 15.51 -2.28
CA GLU A 193 17.12 14.95 -1.75
C GLU A 193 17.25 14.94 -0.22
N ASN A 194 16.58 15.86 0.47
CA ASN A 194 16.63 15.97 1.93
C ASN A 194 15.31 15.54 2.60
N THR A 195 14.54 14.68 1.93
CA THR A 195 13.25 14.20 2.43
C THR A 195 13.22 12.68 2.56
N VAL A 196 12.58 12.20 3.62
CA VAL A 196 12.39 10.77 3.88
C VAL A 196 10.91 10.48 3.96
N ASN A 197 10.44 9.52 3.18
CA ASN A 197 9.06 9.08 3.23
C ASN A 197 8.90 8.06 4.37
N LEU A 198 8.47 8.55 5.54
CA LEU A 198 8.01 7.67 6.60
C LEU A 198 6.60 7.21 6.22
N TYR A 199 6.21 5.99 6.62
CA TYR A 199 4.88 5.47 6.30
C TYR A 199 4.16 5.08 7.58
N ALA A 200 2.90 5.48 7.70
CA ALA A 200 1.98 5.07 8.74
C ALA A 200 0.86 4.23 8.10
N ALA A 201 0.95 2.91 8.24
CA ALA A 201 0.24 1.97 7.36
C ALA A 201 0.54 2.29 5.89
N ASN A 202 -0.49 2.56 5.08
CA ASN A 202 -0.35 2.93 3.66
C ASN A 202 -0.10 4.42 3.41
N LEU A 203 -0.28 5.30 4.42
CA LEU A 203 -0.20 6.75 4.19
C LEU A 203 1.23 7.26 4.43
N PRO A 204 1.83 7.95 3.44
CA PRO A 204 3.16 8.52 3.57
C PRO A 204 3.13 9.83 4.37
N VAL A 205 4.02 9.91 5.35
CA VAL A 205 4.41 11.10 6.11
C VAL A 205 5.84 11.42 5.71
N THR A 206 6.01 12.38 4.81
CA THR A 206 7.33 12.85 4.41
C THR A 206 7.90 13.73 5.52
N ALA A 207 9.09 13.40 6.00
CA ALA A 207 9.84 14.24 6.91
C ALA A 207 11.00 14.94 6.17
N VAL A 208 11.17 16.23 6.41
CA VAL A 208 12.22 17.09 5.84
C VAL A 208 13.35 17.24 6.86
N GLY A 209 14.60 17.04 6.43
CA GLY A 209 15.78 17.19 7.28
C GLY A 209 16.19 15.92 8.03
N LEU A 210 15.62 14.76 7.68
CA LEU A 210 15.95 13.47 8.29
C LEU A 210 17.09 12.69 7.59
N ALA A 211 17.70 13.25 6.54
CA ALA A 211 18.73 12.56 5.76
C ALA A 211 19.98 12.16 6.57
N GLY A 212 20.25 12.84 7.70
CA GLY A 212 21.32 12.49 8.64
C GLY A 212 20.92 11.53 9.77
N HIS A 213 19.63 11.17 9.88
CA HIS A 213 19.06 10.38 10.98
C HIS A 213 18.65 8.97 10.55
N THR A 214 19.51 8.29 9.80
CA THR A 214 19.28 6.94 9.27
C THR A 214 18.75 5.93 10.31
N PRO A 215 19.27 5.85 11.56
CA PRO A 215 18.72 4.94 12.56
C PRO A 215 17.24 5.22 12.89
N THR A 216 16.85 6.49 12.96
CA THR A 216 15.47 6.90 13.22
C THR A 216 14.55 6.46 12.09
N VAL A 217 14.98 6.61 10.83
CA VAL A 217 14.22 6.12 9.65
C VAL A 217 13.96 4.62 9.74
N PHE A 218 14.98 3.82 10.07
CA PHE A 218 14.83 2.38 10.23
C PHE A 218 13.91 1.99 11.40
N LEU A 219 13.91 2.76 12.50
CA LEU A 219 12.98 2.53 13.61
C LEU A 219 11.53 2.74 13.18
N PHE A 220 11.23 3.77 12.38
CA PHE A 220 9.89 3.97 11.82
C PHE A 220 9.47 2.84 10.88
N ILE A 221 10.37 2.39 10.00
CA ILE A 221 10.13 1.24 9.12
C ILE A 221 9.84 -0.02 9.96
N LEU A 222 10.65 -0.28 10.98
CA LEU A 222 10.48 -1.43 11.88
C LEU A 222 9.17 -1.35 12.66
N ALA A 223 8.81 -0.18 13.19
CA ALA A 223 7.55 0.02 13.89
C ALA A 223 6.35 -0.25 12.96
N ASN A 224 6.40 0.24 11.72
CA ASN A 224 5.35 -0.02 10.73
C ASN A 224 5.29 -1.51 10.36
N LEU A 225 6.42 -2.21 10.30
CA LEU A 225 6.50 -3.65 10.06
C LEU A 225 5.88 -4.45 11.21
N ILE A 226 6.20 -4.10 12.46
CA ILE A 226 5.61 -4.72 13.66
C ILE A 226 4.10 -4.51 13.65
N LEU A 227 3.63 -3.30 13.36
CA LEU A 227 2.21 -3.00 13.24
C LEU A 227 1.55 -3.86 12.16
N GLY A 228 2.19 -4.00 10.99
CA GLY A 228 1.73 -4.91 9.94
C GLY A 228 1.64 -6.35 10.40
N ALA A 229 2.66 -6.87 11.10
CA ALA A 229 2.67 -8.22 11.62
C ALA A 229 1.51 -8.47 12.61
N VAL A 230 1.20 -7.49 13.46
CA VAL A 230 0.04 -7.53 14.36
C VAL A 230 -1.26 -7.59 13.57
N PHE A 231 -1.43 -6.77 12.52
CA PHE A 231 -2.62 -6.80 11.69
C PHE A 231 -2.81 -8.14 10.97
N TRP A 232 -1.73 -8.69 10.40
CA TRP A 232 -1.76 -9.99 9.74
C TRP A 232 -2.06 -11.15 10.72
N ALA A 233 -1.47 -11.13 11.91
CA ALA A 233 -1.74 -12.12 12.95
C ALA A 233 -3.20 -12.04 13.44
N GLY A 234 -3.71 -10.83 13.66
CA GLY A 234 -5.11 -10.60 14.02
C GLY A 234 -6.07 -11.06 12.93
N ALA A 235 -5.77 -10.75 11.66
CA ALA A 235 -6.55 -11.20 10.51
C ALA A 235 -6.57 -12.73 10.42
N LEU A 236 -5.44 -13.40 10.63
CA LEU A 236 -5.35 -14.86 10.65
C LEU A 236 -6.18 -15.47 11.79
N ALA A 237 -6.11 -14.88 13.00
CA ALA A 237 -6.87 -15.34 14.15
C ALA A 237 -8.39 -15.23 13.92
N LEU A 238 -8.85 -14.13 13.33
CA LEU A 238 -10.25 -13.96 12.94
C LEU A 238 -10.63 -14.88 11.77
N ALA A 239 -9.74 -15.08 10.81
CA ALA A 239 -9.97 -15.92 9.65
C ALA A 239 -10.26 -17.38 10.04
N ARG A 240 -9.61 -17.88 11.10
CA ARG A 240 -9.76 -19.25 11.62
C ARG A 240 -11.01 -19.48 12.48
N ARG A 241 -11.80 -18.45 12.80
CA ARG A 241 -13.01 -18.63 13.61
C ARG A 241 -14.06 -19.47 12.88
N LYS A 242 -14.72 -20.39 13.60
CA LYS A 242 -15.75 -21.34 13.11
C LYS A 242 -17.00 -20.68 12.47
N HIS A 243 -17.14 -19.35 12.48
CA HIS A 243 -18.30 -18.64 11.94
C HIS A 243 -17.96 -17.76 10.74
N ASN A 244 -16.79 -17.97 10.13
CA ASN A 244 -16.36 -17.26 8.93
C ASN A 244 -16.96 -17.86 7.63
N PHE A 245 -18.16 -18.43 7.74
CA PHE A 245 -18.93 -18.98 6.63
C PHE A 245 -19.83 -17.89 6.04
N ILE A 246 -20.10 -17.99 4.74
CA ILE A 246 -21.15 -17.21 4.11
C ILE A 246 -22.45 -17.72 4.76
N ARG A 247 -23.14 -16.89 5.53
CA ARG A 247 -24.55 -17.16 5.81
C ARG A 247 -25.28 -16.77 4.53
N LEU A 248 -25.55 -17.77 3.70
CA LEU A 248 -26.45 -17.67 2.56
C LEU A 248 -27.83 -17.22 3.06
#